data_AF-A0A146GD38-F1
#
_entry.id   AF-A0A146GD38-F1
#
_cell.length_a   1.000
_cell.length_b   1.000
_cell.length_c   1.000
_cell.angle_alpha   90.00
_cell.angle_beta   90.00
_cell.angle_gamma   90.00
#
_symmetry.space_group_name_H-M   'P 1'
#
loop_
_entity.id
_entity.type
_entity.pdbx_description
1 polymer ?
#
loop_
_entity_poly.entity_id
_entity_poly.type
_entity_poly.pdbx_seq_one_letter_code
_entity_poly.pdbx_strand_id
1 'polypeptide(L)'
;MGWLLSMVPGTLVAADLRGTVTDESGQPIPEARVLISTAQVREGFSPLCPSCYSDCGKAATTDSDGHFTIANIDDALLFNVLIAARS
;
A
#
# COMPACT_ATOMS: atom_id res chain seq x y z
N MET A 1 -21.51 -12.81 -39.45
CA MET A 1 -21.89 -12.41 -38.08
C MET A 1 -20.95 -13.09 -37.08
N GLY A 2 -19.66 -12.78 -37.12
CA GLY A 2 -18.65 -13.42 -36.27
C GLY A 2 -18.35 -12.52 -35.07
N TRP A 3 -18.67 -13.00 -33.87
CA TRP A 3 -18.40 -12.28 -32.63
C TRP A 3 -16.95 -12.55 -32.25
N LEU A 4 -16.07 -11.55 -32.45
CA LEU A 4 -14.73 -11.56 -31.89
C LEU A 4 -14.85 -11.40 -30.37
N LEU A 5 -14.64 -12.50 -29.64
CA LEU A 5 -14.35 -12.48 -28.22
C LEU A 5 -13.00 -11.76 -28.02
N SER A 6 -13.06 -10.47 -27.72
CA SER A 6 -11.88 -9.70 -27.34
C SER A 6 -11.50 -10.08 -25.91
N MET A 7 -10.41 -10.83 -25.75
CA MET A 7 -9.77 -10.98 -24.44
C MET A 7 -9.16 -9.62 -24.07
N VAL A 8 -9.80 -8.92 -23.14
CA VAL A 8 -9.18 -7.75 -22.51
C VAL A 8 -8.13 -8.31 -21.53
N PRO A 9 -6.82 -8.01 -21.71
CA PRO A 9 -5.84 -8.34 -20.69
C PRO A 9 -6.22 -7.62 -19.41
N GLY A 10 -6.39 -8.36 -18.31
CA GLY A 10 -6.60 -7.78 -16.99
C GLY A 10 -5.36 -6.97 -16.63
N THR A 11 -5.50 -5.65 -16.58
CA THR A 11 -4.43 -4.76 -16.12
C THR A 11 -4.11 -5.15 -14.68
N LEU A 12 -2.87 -5.53 -14.38
CA LEU A 12 -2.37 -5.49 -13.02
C LEU A 12 -2.39 -4.02 -12.60
N VAL A 13 -3.43 -3.60 -11.87
CA VAL A 13 -3.57 -2.23 -11.42
C VAL A 13 -2.65 -2.04 -10.22
N ALA A 14 -1.40 -1.68 -10.51
CA ALA A 14 -0.50 -1.17 -9.49
C ALA A 14 -0.98 0.23 -9.10
N ALA A 15 -1.30 0.43 -7.82
CA ALA A 15 -1.71 1.72 -7.28
C ALA A 15 -0.62 2.32 -6.39
N ASP A 16 -0.76 3.60 -6.05
CA ASP A 16 0.08 4.27 -5.07
C ASP A 16 -0.68 4.45 -3.77
N LEU A 17 -0.09 4.05 -2.64
CA LEU A 17 -0.58 4.43 -1.31
C LEU A 17 0.05 5.75 -0.90
N ARG A 18 -0.78 6.79 -0.77
CA ARG A 18 -0.35 8.14 -0.39
C ARG A 18 -1.07 8.57 0.88
N GLY A 19 -0.40 9.39 1.69
CA GLY A 19 -0.99 9.94 2.90
C GLY A 19 -0.07 10.94 3.60
N THR A 20 -0.53 11.41 4.75
CA THR A 20 0.19 12.35 5.61
C THR A 20 0.23 11.78 7.03
N VAL A 21 1.38 11.87 7.70
CA VAL A 21 1.55 11.49 9.10
C VAL A 21 1.64 12.76 9.94
N THR A 22 0.78 12.87 10.96
CA THR A 22 0.73 14.00 11.89
C THR A 22 0.76 13.52 13.35
N ASP A 23 1.15 14.39 14.26
CA ASP A 23 0.99 14.19 15.70
C ASP A 23 -0.45 14.49 16.17
N GLU A 24 -0.67 14.43 17.49
CA GLU A 24 -1.96 14.70 18.12
C GLU A 24 -2.43 16.16 17.98
N SER A 25 -1.50 17.10 17.75
CA SER A 25 -1.80 18.52 17.50
C SER A 25 -2.11 18.82 16.03
N GLY A 26 -1.93 17.83 15.15
CA GLY A 26 -2.06 17.97 13.71
C GLY A 26 -0.80 18.49 13.03
N GLN A 27 0.33 18.59 13.73
CA GLN A 27 1.61 18.98 13.15
C GLN A 27 2.18 17.80 12.34
N PRO A 28 2.62 18.01 11.08
CA PRO A 28 3.27 16.95 10.30
C PRO A 28 4.54 16.44 10.96
N ILE A 29 4.72 15.12 10.91
CA ILE A 29 5.93 14.45 11.41
C ILE A 29 6.83 14.10 10.21
N PRO A 30 7.96 14.81 10.03
CA PRO A 30 8.93 14.46 9.00
C PRO A 30 9.77 13.24 9.41
N GLU A 31 10.40 12.60 8.44
CA GLU A 31 11.29 11.45 8.62
C GLU A 31 10.64 10.20 9.27
N ALA A 32 9.32 10.16 9.38
CA ALA A 32 8.58 8.98 9.82
C ALA A 32 8.69 7.88 8.77
N ARG A 33 9.00 6.66 9.21
CA ARG A 33 9.06 5.48 8.35
C ARG A 33 7.66 4.85 8.27
N VAL A 34 7.07 4.83 7.09
CA VAL A 34 5.78 4.19 6.81
C VAL A 34 6.05 2.92 6.01
N LEU A 35 5.66 1.75 6.52
CA LEU A 35 5.87 0.48 5.84
C LEU A 35 4.64 -0.42 5.82
N ILE A 36 4.54 -1.25 4.79
CA ILE A 36 3.55 -2.32 4.72
C ILE A 36 4.07 -3.51 5.54
N SER A 37 3.44 -3.78 6.68
CA SER A 37 3.86 -4.85 7.59
C SER A 37 3.32 -6.21 7.14
N THR A 38 2.02 -6.28 6.85
CA THR A 38 1.35 -7.49 6.36
C THR A 38 0.28 -7.13 5.35
N ALA A 39 -0.11 -8.08 4.51
CA ALA A 39 -1.22 -7.97 3.59
C ALA A 39 -2.17 -9.16 3.69
N GLN A 40 -3.39 -9.00 3.18
CA GLN A 40 -4.39 -10.05 3.04
C GLN A 40 -5.32 -9.76 1.86
N VAL A 41 -5.99 -10.80 1.35
CA VAL A 41 -7.03 -10.64 0.33
C VAL A 41 -8.27 -9.98 0.92
N ARG A 42 -9.00 -9.20 0.13
CA ARG A 42 -10.26 -8.56 0.55
C ARG A 42 -11.37 -9.57 0.85
N GLU A 43 -11.44 -10.64 0.06
CA GLU A 43 -12.47 -11.67 0.16
C GLU A 43 -11.87 -13.06 -0.01
N GLY A 44 -12.49 -14.05 0.64
CA GLY A 44 -12.08 -15.45 0.56
C GLY A 44 -10.87 -15.79 1.43
N PHE A 45 -10.12 -16.81 1.01
CA PHE A 45 -8.97 -17.35 1.74
C PHE A 45 -7.74 -17.39 0.83
N SER A 46 -6.61 -16.94 1.36
CA SER A 46 -5.31 -17.05 0.69
C SER A 46 -4.43 -18.06 1.44
N PRO A 47 -3.77 -18.98 0.73
CA PRO A 47 -2.82 -19.91 1.35
C PRO A 47 -1.49 -19.25 1.73
N LEU A 48 -1.25 -18.00 1.29
CA LEU A 48 -0.03 -17.27 1.61
C LEU A 48 -0.06 -16.76 3.05
N CYS A 49 1.11 -16.79 3.70
CA CYS A 49 1.26 -16.14 5.00
C CYS A 49 1.08 -14.61 4.86
N PRO A 50 0.48 -13.90 5.85
CA PRO A 50 0.23 -12.46 5.72
C PRO A 50 1.47 -11.59 5.47
N SER A 51 2.66 -12.04 5.89
CA SER A 51 3.93 -11.35 5.65
C SER A 51 4.64 -11.75 4.35
N CYS A 52 4.10 -12.74 3.62
CA CYS A 52 4.72 -13.32 2.42
C CYS A 52 4.34 -12.57 1.13
N TYR A 53 3.42 -11.60 1.18
CA TYR A 53 3.01 -10.87 -0.02
C TYR A 53 4.12 -9.96 -0.52
N SER A 54 4.20 -9.78 -1.84
CA SER A 54 5.29 -9.03 -2.48
C SER A 54 5.37 -7.55 -2.09
N ASP A 55 4.26 -6.98 -1.63
CA ASP A 55 4.20 -5.59 -1.15
C ASP A 55 4.65 -5.44 0.30
N CYS A 56 4.72 -6.54 1.07
CA CYS A 56 5.21 -6.49 2.44
C CYS A 56 6.68 -6.06 2.44
N GLY A 57 7.02 -5.11 3.32
CA GLY A 57 8.34 -4.50 3.40
C GLY A 57 8.53 -3.29 2.49
N LYS A 58 7.63 -3.02 1.54
CA LYS A 58 7.61 -1.71 0.84
C LYS A 58 7.40 -0.61 1.86
N ALA A 59 8.16 0.47 1.71
CA ALA A 59 8.19 1.55 2.67
C ALA A 59 8.48 2.89 2.00
N ALA A 60 8.05 3.95 2.67
CA ALA A 60 8.38 5.33 2.36
C ALA A 60 8.79 6.05 3.64
N THR A 61 9.52 7.15 3.47
CA THR A 61 9.84 8.08 4.55
C THR A 61 9.07 9.37 4.30
N THR A 62 8.47 9.95 5.34
CA THR A 62 7.73 11.20 5.19
C THR A 62 8.67 12.38 4.92
N ASP A 63 8.23 13.31 4.08
CA ASP A 63 8.92 14.56 3.80
C ASP A 63 8.69 15.62 4.90
N SER A 64 9.17 16.85 4.67
CA SER A 64 9.01 17.97 5.62
C SER A 64 7.57 18.31 5.96
N ASP A 65 6.63 17.99 5.06
CA ASP A 65 5.19 18.23 5.22
C ASP A 65 4.46 16.97 5.72
N GLY A 66 5.20 15.94 6.11
CA GLY A 66 4.66 14.68 6.62
C GLY A 66 4.09 13.76 5.53
N HIS A 67 4.28 14.09 4.25
CA HIS A 67 3.71 13.32 3.15
C HIS A 67 4.55 12.10 2.81
N PHE A 68 3.90 11.00 2.44
CA PHE A 68 4.56 9.80 1.93
C PHE A 68 3.86 9.24 0.70
N THR A 69 4.59 8.46 -0.08
CA THR A 69 4.04 7.65 -1.19
C THR A 69 4.75 6.30 -1.25
N ILE A 70 3.99 5.21 -1.09
CA ILE A 70 4.45 3.85 -1.38
C ILE A 70 3.88 3.48 -2.75
N ALA A 71 4.74 3.41 -3.75
CA ALA A 71 4.34 3.22 -5.13
C ALA A 71 4.13 1.75 -5.52
N ASN A 72 3.31 1.55 -6.55
CA ASN A 72 3.13 0.28 -7.25
C ASN A 72 2.73 -0.90 -6.34
N ILE A 73 1.74 -0.72 -5.48
CA ILE A 73 1.18 -1.76 -4.62
C ILE A 73 -0.02 -2.44 -5.28
N ASP A 74 -0.32 -3.66 -4.88
CA ASP A 74 -1.52 -4.39 -5.32
C ASP A 74 -2.78 -3.81 -4.67
N ASP A 75 -3.63 -3.15 -5.46
CA ASP A 75 -4.84 -2.49 -4.95
C ASP A 75 -5.97 -3.46 -4.57
N ALA A 76 -5.84 -4.74 -4.95
CA ALA A 76 -6.76 -5.80 -4.58
C ALA A 76 -6.53 -6.32 -3.15
N LEU A 77 -5.42 -5.94 -2.50
CA LEU A 77 -5.10 -6.37 -1.15
C LEU A 77 -5.51 -5.34 -0.08
N LEU A 78 -5.64 -5.82 1.15
CA LEU A 78 -5.74 -5.01 2.36
C LEU A 78 -4.41 -5.04 3.09
N PHE A 79 -3.90 -3.86 3.42
CA PHE A 79 -2.59 -3.69 4.05
C PHE A 79 -2.72 -3.26 5.51
N ASN A 80 -1.94 -3.90 6.39
CA ASN A 80 -1.62 -3.35 7.70
C ASN A 80 -0.36 -2.50 7.56
N VAL A 81 -0.52 -1.20 7.74
CA VAL A 81 0.57 -0.22 7.64
C VAL A 81 1.11 0.07 9.04
N LEU A 82 2.42 -0.06 9.20
CA LEU A 82 3.13 0.32 10.43
C LEU A 82 3.85 1.65 10.19
N ILE A 83 3.70 2.56 11.15
CA ILE A 83 4.39 3.84 11.17
C ILE A 83 5.36 3.82 12.35
N ALA A 84 6.65 4.03 12.07
CA ALA A 84 7.67 4.25 13.08
C ALA A 84 8.14 5.70 12.98
N ALA A 85 7.84 6.48 14.02
CA ALA A 85 8.11 7.90 14.06
C ALA A 85 8.70 8.29 15.43
N ARG A 86 9.40 9.43 15.47
CA ARG A 86 9.73 10.11 16.71
C ARG A 86 8.70 11.21 16.91
N SER A 87 7.96 11.13 18.00
CA SER A 87 7.01 12.15 18.45
C SER A 87 7.71 13.21 19.29
#